data_AF-A0AAN2WIS6-F1
#
_entry.id   AF-A0AAN2WIS6-F1
#
_cell.length_a   1.000
_cell.length_b   1.000
_cell.length_c   1.000
_cell.angle_alpha   90.00
_cell.angle_beta   90.00
_cell.angle_gamma   90.00
#
_symmetry.space_group_name_H-M   'P 1'
#
loop_
_entity.id
_entity.type
_entity.pdbx_description
1 polymer ?
#
loop_
_entity_poly.entity_id
_entity_poly.type
_entity_poly.pdbx_seq_one_letter_code
_entity_poly.pdbx_strand_id
1 'polypeptide(L)'
;MEVVQKGDGTLAYAPKSDFHSPQLNIDGNASYSALMHEQQHYLDDLANGFPGNEFNFQVTNRLKSEFHAYMKEIKIAEQAGNKILANQLFENYIREKNQILYGVSNY
;
A
#
# COMPACT_ATOMS: atom_id res chain seq x y z
N MET A 1 -5.12 1.99 15.51
CA MET A 1 -4.04 2.29 14.57
C MET A 1 -3.12 3.31 15.21
N GLU A 2 -1.82 3.06 15.18
CA GLU A 2 -0.77 4.00 15.59
C GLU A 2 -0.22 4.71 14.35
N VAL A 3 0.10 6.00 14.45
CA VAL A 3 0.76 6.76 13.37
C VAL A 3 2.15 7.15 13.84
N VAL A 4 3.18 6.78 13.08
CA VAL A 4 4.58 7.00 13.45
C VAL A 4 5.29 7.76 12.34
N GLN A 5 5.90 8.89 12.68
CA GLN A 5 6.72 9.65 11.75
C GLN A 5 8.11 9.01 11.63
N LYS A 6 8.51 8.68 10.39
CA LYS A 6 9.84 8.18 10.06
C LYS A 6 10.59 9.26 9.27
N GLY A 7 11.82 9.56 9.67
CA GLY A 7 12.66 10.57 9.02
C GLY A 7 13.52 10.04 7.87
N ASP A 8 13.32 8.77 7.49
CA ASP A 8 14.17 8.02 6.54
C ASP A 8 13.53 7.85 5.16
N GLY A 9 12.39 8.48 4.91
CA GLY A 9 11.66 8.32 3.65
C GLY A 9 10.64 7.19 3.63
N THR A 10 10.47 6.45 4.75
CA THR A 10 9.60 5.28 4.78
C THR A 10 8.14 5.68 5.00
N LEU A 11 7.34 5.53 3.94
CA LEU A 11 5.88 5.51 4.01
C LEU A 11 5.41 4.06 3.87
N ALA A 12 4.71 3.53 4.88
CA ALA A 12 4.25 2.14 4.86
C ALA A 12 3.15 1.85 5.88
N TYR A 13 2.20 1.00 5.50
CA TYR A 13 1.29 0.33 6.41
C TYR A 13 1.88 -0.99 6.92
N ALA A 14 1.89 -1.17 8.23
CA ALA A 14 2.19 -2.43 8.89
C ALA A 14 0.90 -2.99 9.52
N PRO A 15 0.45 -4.20 9.13
CA PRO A 15 -0.71 -4.85 9.74
C PRO A 15 -0.52 -5.11 11.24
N LYS A 16 -1.64 -5.42 11.91
CA LYS A 16 -1.61 -5.89 13.30
C LYS A 16 -0.66 -7.09 13.45
N SER A 17 0.10 -7.11 14.53
CA SER A 17 0.78 -8.30 15.05
C SER A 17 0.34 -8.58 16.50
N ASP A 18 0.70 -9.73 17.05
CA ASP A 18 0.29 -10.14 18.41
C ASP A 18 0.68 -9.12 19.50
N PHE A 19 1.71 -8.32 19.25
CA PHE A 19 2.27 -7.36 20.20
C PHE A 19 2.03 -5.89 19.82
N HIS A 20 1.49 -5.61 18.63
CA HIS A 20 1.35 -4.26 18.12
C HIS A 20 0.02 -4.03 17.39
N SER A 21 -0.60 -2.88 17.68
CA SER A 21 -1.67 -2.35 16.83
C SER A 21 -1.16 -2.11 15.40
N PRO A 22 -2.03 -2.13 14.39
CA PRO A 22 -1.64 -1.68 13.05
C PRO A 22 -0.97 -0.31 13.09
N GLN A 23 0.09 -0.14 12.30
CA GLN A 23 0.90 1.07 12.28
C GLN A 23 0.92 1.67 10.88
N LEU A 24 0.74 2.99 10.82
CA LEU A 24 0.98 3.78 9.62
C LEU A 24 2.27 4.57 9.82
N ASN A 25 3.33 4.18 9.12
CA ASN A 25 4.58 4.92 9.06
C ASN A 25 4.43 6.03 8.03
N ILE A 26 4.67 7.28 8.42
CA ILE A 26 4.56 8.46 7.57
C ILE A 26 5.92 9.15 7.40
N ASP A 27 6.20 9.57 6.18
CA ASP A 27 7.25 10.54 5.87
C ASP A 27 6.60 11.90 5.61
N GLY A 28 7.19 12.97 6.17
CA GLY A 28 6.74 14.35 5.93
C GLY A 28 6.88 14.82 4.49
N ASN A 29 7.69 14.12 3.67
CA ASN A 29 7.83 14.39 2.23
C ASN A 29 6.95 13.50 1.35
N ALA A 30 6.18 12.58 1.93
CA ALA A 30 5.29 11.71 1.17
C ALA A 30 4.22 12.54 0.42
N SER A 31 3.90 12.12 -0.81
CA SER A 31 2.80 12.74 -1.54
C SER A 31 1.46 12.41 -0.88
N TYR A 32 0.46 13.27 -1.10
CA TYR A 32 -0.90 12.99 -0.65
C TYR A 32 -1.45 11.66 -1.21
N SER A 33 -1.17 11.33 -2.47
CA SER A 33 -1.63 10.06 -3.07
C SER A 33 -0.99 8.85 -2.40
N ALA A 34 0.29 8.93 -2.06
CA ALA A 34 1.01 7.87 -1.37
C ALA A 34 0.47 7.67 0.07
N LEU A 35 0.08 8.75 0.76
CA LEU A 35 -0.61 8.60 2.06
C LEU A 35 -1.97 7.90 1.91
N MET A 36 -2.69 8.17 0.82
CA MET A 36 -3.95 7.50 0.49
C MET A 36 -3.76 6.04 0.11
N HIS A 37 -2.61 5.69 -0.47
CA HIS A 37 -2.21 4.31 -0.72
C HIS A 37 -2.14 3.52 0.59
N GLU A 38 -1.34 3.99 1.54
CA GLU A 38 -1.19 3.28 2.82
C GLU A 38 -2.48 3.28 3.65
N GLN A 39 -3.26 4.36 3.59
CA GLN A 39 -4.59 4.37 4.20
C GLN A 39 -5.47 3.27 3.61
N GLN A 40 -5.39 3.03 2.30
CA GLN A 40 -6.20 1.99 1.66
C GLN A 40 -5.81 0.60 2.15
N HIS A 41 -4.52 0.31 2.36
CA HIS A 41 -4.10 -0.95 2.99
C HIS A 41 -4.71 -1.14 4.38
N TYR A 42 -4.72 -0.09 5.22
CA TYR A 42 -5.40 -0.13 6.51
C TYR A 42 -6.90 -0.43 6.38
N LEU A 43 -7.58 0.22 5.43
CA LEU A 43 -9.02 0.02 5.23
C LEU A 43 -9.34 -1.39 4.73
N ASP A 44 -8.50 -1.95 3.86
CA ASP A 44 -8.63 -3.34 3.41
C ASP A 44 -8.39 -4.33 4.57
N ASP A 45 -7.36 -4.12 5.40
CA ASP A 45 -7.08 -4.96 6.58
C ASP A 45 -8.21 -4.88 7.61
N LEU A 46 -8.73 -3.67 7.87
CA LEU A 46 -9.90 -3.43 8.72
C LEU A 46 -11.15 -4.15 8.18
N ALA A 47 -11.41 -4.10 6.88
CA ALA A 47 -12.56 -4.76 6.26
C ALA A 47 -12.49 -6.29 6.38
N ASN A 48 -11.28 -6.86 6.49
CA ASN A 48 -11.05 -8.29 6.74
C ASN A 48 -10.97 -8.64 8.24
N GLY A 49 -11.09 -7.66 9.14
CA GLY A 49 -11.09 -7.89 10.59
C GLY A 49 -9.70 -7.98 11.23
N PHE A 50 -8.67 -7.39 10.62
CA PHE A 50 -7.27 -7.47 11.05
C PHE A 50 -6.74 -8.90 11.22
N PRO A 51 -6.80 -9.73 10.17
CA PRO A 51 -6.38 -11.14 10.22
C PRO A 51 -4.86 -11.32 10.41
N GLY A 52 -4.07 -10.26 10.28
CA GLY A 52 -2.63 -10.27 10.54
C GLY A 52 -1.79 -10.71 9.33
N ASN A 53 -0.48 -10.81 9.56
CA ASN A 53 0.52 -10.95 8.50
C ASN A 53 0.34 -12.21 7.65
N GLU A 54 0.04 -13.37 8.24
CA GLU A 54 -0.11 -14.63 7.49
C GLU A 54 -1.20 -14.55 6.43
N PHE A 55 -2.28 -13.81 6.69
CA PHE A 55 -3.32 -13.57 5.72
C PHE A 55 -2.90 -12.49 4.73
N ASN A 56 -2.41 -11.34 5.21
CA ASN A 56 -2.13 -10.17 4.37
C ASN A 56 -1.00 -10.40 3.37
N PHE A 57 0.00 -11.22 3.71
CA PHE A 57 1.14 -11.53 2.84
C PHE A 57 0.89 -12.72 1.88
N GLN A 58 -0.29 -13.36 1.92
CA GLN A 58 -0.67 -14.29 0.86
C GLN A 58 -0.71 -13.55 -0.47
N VAL A 59 -0.10 -14.14 -1.51
CA VAL A 59 0.03 -13.55 -2.85
C VAL A 59 -1.29 -12.96 -3.35
N THR A 60 -2.40 -13.69 -3.22
CA THR A 60 -3.72 -13.24 -3.66
C THR A 60 -4.23 -12.02 -2.90
N ASN A 61 -4.02 -11.98 -1.58
CA ASN A 61 -4.51 -10.90 -0.73
C ASN A 61 -3.67 -9.64 -0.92
N ARG A 62 -2.35 -9.80 -1.01
CA ARG A 62 -1.43 -8.71 -1.31
C ARG A 62 -1.73 -8.09 -2.67
N LEU A 63 -1.88 -8.91 -3.72
CA LEU A 63 -2.24 -8.40 -5.05
C LEU A 63 -3.57 -7.64 -5.05
N LYS A 64 -4.55 -8.10 -4.26
CA LYS A 64 -5.84 -7.42 -4.14
C LYS A 64 -5.72 -6.07 -3.42
N SER A 65 -4.97 -6.00 -2.31
CA SER A 65 -4.78 -4.73 -1.58
C SER A 65 -3.98 -3.72 -2.41
N GLU A 66 -2.90 -4.16 -3.08
CA GLU A 66 -2.13 -3.30 -3.99
C GLU A 66 -3.02 -2.75 -5.11
N PHE A 67 -3.81 -3.61 -5.74
CA PHE A 67 -4.72 -3.18 -6.79
C PHE A 67 -5.70 -2.11 -6.28
N HIS A 68 -6.33 -2.32 -5.12
CA HIS A 68 -7.24 -1.33 -4.53
C HIS A 68 -6.55 0.02 -4.26
N ALA A 69 -5.33 -0.01 -3.72
CA ALA A 69 -4.56 1.18 -3.38
C ALA A 69 -4.16 1.98 -4.63
N TYR A 70 -3.53 1.32 -5.62
CA TYR A 70 -3.15 1.97 -6.87
C TYR A 70 -4.36 2.51 -7.66
N MET A 71 -5.49 1.79 -7.70
CA MET A 71 -6.69 2.29 -8.39
C MET A 71 -7.23 3.58 -7.76
N LYS A 72 -7.10 3.75 -6.44
CA LYS A 72 -7.44 5.01 -5.78
C LYS A 72 -6.51 6.14 -6.20
N GLU A 73 -5.20 5.91 -6.22
CA GLU A 73 -4.23 6.92 -6.64
C GLU A 73 -4.43 7.34 -8.09
N ILE A 74 -4.61 6.37 -8.99
CA ILE A 74 -4.87 6.61 -10.42
C ILE A 74 -6.12 7.46 -10.58
N LYS A 75 -7.22 7.12 -9.89
CA LYS A 75 -8.46 7.90 -9.94
C LYS A 75 -8.24 9.35 -9.48
N ILE A 76 -7.46 9.58 -8.43
CA ILE A 76 -7.11 10.94 -7.96
C ILE A 76 -6.31 11.69 -9.04
N ALA A 77 -5.32 11.04 -9.64
CA ALA A 77 -4.51 11.64 -10.71
C ALA A 77 -5.35 11.98 -11.96
N GLU A 78 -6.25 11.09 -12.36
CA GLU A 78 -7.19 11.31 -13.47
C GLU A 78 -8.15 12.46 -13.19
N GLN A 79 -8.72 12.52 -11.98
CA GLN A 79 -9.60 13.62 -11.56
C GLN A 79 -8.88 14.98 -11.53
N ALA A 80 -7.58 14.98 -11.24
CA ALA A 80 -6.73 16.17 -11.33
C ALA A 80 -6.30 16.50 -12.78
N GLY A 81 -6.69 15.70 -13.78
CA GLY A 81 -6.29 15.87 -15.18
C GLY A 81 -4.83 15.47 -15.46
N ASN A 82 -4.14 14.85 -14.51
CA ASN A 82 -2.74 14.48 -14.63
C ASN A 82 -2.57 13.07 -15.21
N LYS A 83 -2.77 12.94 -16.52
CA LYS A 83 -2.66 11.66 -17.25
C LYS A 83 -1.26 11.04 -17.20
N ILE A 84 -0.21 11.87 -17.12
CA ILE A 84 1.17 11.39 -17.03
C ILE A 84 1.36 10.64 -15.71
N LEU A 85 0.93 11.24 -14.59
CA LEU A 85 0.99 10.59 -13.28
C LEU A 85 0.12 9.34 -13.23
N ALA A 86 -1.11 9.38 -13.77
CA ALA A 86 -1.99 8.21 -13.82
C ALA A 86 -1.32 7.01 -14.54
N ASN A 87 -0.67 7.26 -15.68
CA ASN A 87 0.08 6.22 -16.40
C ASN A 87 1.27 5.71 -15.59
N GLN A 88 2.03 6.60 -14.96
CA GLN A 88 3.17 6.22 -14.12
C GLN A 88 2.75 5.35 -12.93
N LEU A 89 1.63 5.70 -12.27
CA LEU A 89 1.05 4.90 -11.18
C LEU A 89 0.61 3.52 -11.66
N PHE A 90 0.03 3.43 -12.86
CA PHE A 90 -0.31 2.14 -13.46
C PHE A 90 0.94 1.29 -13.74
N GLU A 91 2.00 1.88 -14.27
CA GLU A 91 3.28 1.18 -14.49
C GLU A 91 3.90 0.70 -13.16
N ASN A 92 3.81 1.51 -12.10
CA ASN A 92 4.26 1.12 -10.76
C ASN A 92 3.46 -0.08 -10.23
N TYR A 93 2.13 -0.08 -10.37
CA TYR A 93 1.29 -1.23 -10.03
C TYR A 93 1.72 -2.49 -10.79
N ILE A 94 1.97 -2.39 -12.11
CA ILE A 94 2.42 -3.55 -12.89
C ILE A 94 3.78 -4.07 -12.41
N ARG A 95 4.70 -3.17 -12.05
CA ARG A 95 6.02 -3.54 -11.49
C ARG A 95 5.87 -4.29 -10.18
N GLU A 96 5.07 -3.77 -9.27
CA GLU A 96 4.83 -4.36 -7.95
C GLU A 96 4.10 -5.69 -8.03
N LYS A 97 3.05 -5.77 -8.88
CA LYS A 97 2.38 -7.03 -9.19
C LYS A 97 3.37 -8.10 -9.66
N ASN A 98 4.27 -7.73 -10.58
CA ASN A 98 5.27 -8.67 -11.09
C ASN A 98 6.30 -9.05 -10.01
N GLN A 99 6.67 -8.13 -9.12
CA GLN A 99 7.51 -8.43 -7.97
C GLN A 99 6.83 -9.40 -7.00
N ILE A 100 5.53 -9.25 -6.73
CA ILE A 100 4.79 -10.17 -5.86
C ILE A 100 4.67 -11.56 -6.50
N LEU A 101 4.44 -11.64 -7.82
CA LEU A 101 4.26 -12.90 -8.54
C LEU A 101 5.58 -13.66 -8.79
N TYR A 102 6.65 -12.94 -9.11
CA TYR A 102 7.89 -13.54 -9.62
C TYR A 102 9.13 -13.18 -8.81
N GLY A 103 9.04 -12.19 -7.93
CA GLY A 103 10.15 -11.73 -7.07
C GLY A 103 10.44 -12.66 -5.89
N VAL A 104 9.71 -13.77 -5.73
CA VAL A 104 10.08 -14.84 -4.79
C VAL A 104 11.11 -15.75 -5.47
N SER A 105 12.34 -15.26 -5.63
CA SER A 105 13.49 -16.08 -5.97
C SER A 105 14.55 -15.95 -4.88
N ASN A 106 14.73 -17.05 -4.13
CA ASN A 106 15.78 -17.36 -3.16
C ASN A 106 15.89 -16.45 -1.93
N TYR A 107 15.35 -16.88 -0.79
CA TYR A 107 16.10 -17.32 0.41
C TYR A 107 15.20 -18.22 1.27
#